data_AF-A0A3Q3VYY7-F1
#
_entry.id   AF-A0A3Q3VYY7-F1
#
_cell.length_a   1.000
_cell.length_b   1.000
_cell.length_c   1.000
_cell.angle_alpha   90.00
_cell.angle_beta   90.00
_cell.angle_gamma   90.00
#
_symmetry.space_group_name_H-M   'P 1'
#
loop_
_entity.id
_entity.type
_entity.pdbx_description
1 polymer ?
#
loop_
_entity_poly.entity_id
_entity_poly.type
_entity_poly.pdbx_seq_one_letter_code
_entity_poly.pdbx_strand_id
1 'polypeptide(L)'
;MSKSTMSARFRRVDVDEYDENKFVDEEDGGENQLGPDEAEVDSLIRQYPFCDTTQSCALHAVLKNPPINSKNQNVKALAAGGVGSIVRVLTARKTV
;
A
#
# COMPACT_ATOMS: atom_id res chain seq x y z
N MET A 1 -18.36 -53.36 5.43
CA MET A 1 -17.90 -52.64 4.22
C MET A 1 -18.55 -51.26 4.25
N SER A 2 -17.76 -50.19 4.38
CA SER A 2 -18.25 -48.83 4.54
C SER A 2 -18.99 -48.39 3.27
N LYS A 3 -20.23 -47.89 3.40
CA LYS A 3 -21.00 -47.36 2.26
C LYS A 3 -20.24 -46.18 1.67
N SER A 4 -19.83 -46.28 0.40
CA SER A 4 -19.13 -45.19 -0.31
C SER A 4 -20.04 -43.97 -0.37
N THR A 5 -19.62 -42.87 0.27
CA THR A 5 -20.32 -41.60 0.19
C THR A 5 -19.98 -40.97 -1.17
N MET A 6 -20.90 -41.05 -2.14
CA MET A 6 -20.71 -40.47 -3.49
C MET A 6 -20.48 -38.94 -3.48
N SER A 7 -20.68 -38.29 -2.33
CA SER A 7 -20.51 -36.85 -2.14
C SER A 7 -19.09 -36.53 -1.68
N ALA A 8 -18.31 -35.84 -2.53
CA ALA A 8 -17.00 -35.30 -2.16
C ALA A 8 -17.07 -33.95 -1.42
N ARG A 9 -18.25 -33.51 -0.95
CA ARG A 9 -18.44 -32.19 -0.32
C ARG A 9 -17.53 -31.97 0.90
N PHE A 10 -17.19 -33.04 1.61
CA PHE A 10 -16.27 -33.00 2.76
C PHE A 10 -14.82 -32.65 2.37
N ARG A 11 -14.42 -32.87 1.11
CA ARG A 11 -13.07 -32.52 0.61
C ARG A 11 -12.92 -31.05 0.24
N ARG A 12 -14.01 -30.28 0.28
CA ARG A 12 -14.01 -28.84 0.06
C ARG A 12 -13.69 -28.06 1.34
N VAL A 13 -13.63 -28.75 2.47
CA VAL A 13 -13.25 -28.15 3.76
C VAL A 13 -11.74 -28.02 3.77
N ASP A 14 -11.27 -26.79 3.87
CA ASP A 14 -9.85 -26.49 4.06
C ASP A 14 -9.53 -26.65 5.55
N VAL A 15 -8.97 -27.81 5.90
CA VAL A 15 -8.61 -28.13 7.30
C VAL A 15 -7.31 -27.42 7.69
N ASP A 16 -6.46 -27.09 6.72
CA ASP A 16 -5.16 -26.46 6.94
C ASP A 16 -5.31 -25.00 7.40
N GLU A 17 -6.44 -24.35 7.08
CA GLU A 17 -6.77 -23.00 7.57
C GLU A 17 -6.83 -22.91 9.10
N TYR A 18 -7.15 -24.02 9.78
CA TYR A 18 -7.27 -24.11 11.23
C TYR A 18 -6.09 -24.82 11.91
N ASP A 19 -4.98 -25.09 11.19
CA ASP A 19 -3.77 -25.64 11.80
C ASP A 19 -3.15 -24.62 12.76
N GLU A 20 -2.96 -25.00 14.03
CA GLU A 20 -2.35 -24.16 15.05
C GLU A 20 -0.89 -23.78 14.71
N ASN A 21 -0.24 -24.55 13.84
CA ASN A 21 1.12 -24.27 13.36
C ASN A 21 1.14 -23.39 12.10
N LYS A 22 -0.01 -22.96 11.60
CA LYS A 22 -0.09 -22.05 10.45
C LYS A 22 0.58 -20.72 10.81
N PHE A 23 1.56 -20.31 9.99
CA PHE A 23 2.24 -19.03 10.18
C PHE A 23 1.25 -17.87 10.00
N VAL A 24 1.19 -16.99 10.99
CA VAL A 24 0.41 -15.76 10.96
C VAL A 24 1.37 -14.57 10.97
N ASP A 25 1.19 -13.64 10.03
CA ASP A 25 1.98 -12.42 10.00
C ASP A 25 1.65 -11.56 11.24
N GLU A 26 2.68 -11.05 11.91
CA GLU A 26 2.51 -10.05 12.96
C GLU A 26 2.09 -8.71 12.31
N GLU A 27 0.79 -8.43 12.26
CA GLU A 27 0.30 -7.12 11.83
C GLU A 27 0.29 -6.12 13.01
N ASP A 28 1.33 -5.29 13.11
CA ASP A 28 1.30 -4.09 13.95
C ASP A 28 0.34 -3.06 13.31
N GLY A 29 -0.88 -2.94 13.84
CA GLY A 29 -1.97 -2.16 13.27
C GLY A 29 -1.73 -0.65 13.35
N GLY A 30 -1.17 -0.06 12.30
CA GLY A 30 -1.01 1.40 12.16
C GLY A 30 -2.31 2.08 11.72
N GLU A 31 -3.32 2.10 12.58
CA GLU A 31 -4.69 2.58 12.25
C GLU A 31 -4.74 4.06 11.82
N ASN A 32 -3.69 4.84 12.09
CA ASN A 32 -3.59 6.27 11.76
C ASN A 32 -2.62 6.61 10.61
N GLN A 33 -2.11 5.62 9.87
CA GLN A 33 -1.26 5.93 8.71
C GLN A 33 -2.12 6.32 7.49
N LEU A 34 -2.36 7.62 7.34
CA LEU A 34 -3.12 8.24 6.25
C LEU A 34 -2.30 8.41 4.95
N GLY A 35 -1.01 8.08 4.99
CA GLY A 35 -0.10 8.28 3.88
C GLY A 35 0.49 9.70 3.84
N PRO A 36 1.23 10.03 2.77
CA PRO A 36 1.82 11.35 2.58
C PRO A 36 0.77 12.45 2.39
N ASP A 37 1.11 13.69 2.77
CA ASP A 37 0.24 14.85 2.58
C ASP A 37 0.18 15.25 1.10
N GLU A 38 -0.92 14.85 0.44
CA GLU A 38 -1.16 15.13 -0.98
C GLU A 38 -1.22 16.64 -1.28
N ALA A 39 -1.63 17.49 -0.33
CA ALA A 39 -1.72 18.93 -0.54
C ALA A 39 -0.36 19.63 -0.49
N GLU A 40 0.52 19.20 0.42
CA GLU A 40 1.93 19.63 0.46
C GLU A 40 2.62 19.23 -0.84
N VAL A 41 2.46 17.97 -1.25
CA VAL A 41 3.09 17.42 -2.46
C VAL A 41 2.58 18.11 -3.73
N ASP A 42 1.27 18.34 -3.86
CA ASP A 42 0.69 19.02 -5.03
C ASP A 42 1.17 20.47 -5.14
N SER A 43 1.30 21.16 -4.01
CA SER A 43 1.83 22.53 -3.96
C SER A 43 3.28 22.60 -4.45
N LEU A 44 4.11 21.64 -4.03
CA LEU A 44 5.51 21.54 -4.44
C LEU A 44 5.67 21.16 -5.91
N ILE A 45 4.84 20.23 -6.42
CA ILE A 45 4.85 19.87 -7.84
C ILE A 45 4.41 21.05 -8.72
N ARG A 46 3.43 21.86 -8.30
CA ARG A 46 2.97 23.03 -9.07
C ARG A 46 3.99 24.17 -9.12
N GLN A 47 4.89 24.28 -8.14
CA GLN A 47 6.00 25.24 -8.16
C GLN A 47 7.12 24.83 -9.12
N TYR A 48 7.17 23.56 -9.53
CA TYR A 48 8.08 23.09 -10.56
C TYR A 48 7.66 23.61 -11.95
N PRO A 49 8.58 24.07 -12.83
CA PRO A 49 10.04 23.95 -12.77
C PRO A 49 10.75 25.22 -12.26
N PHE A 50 10.05 26.16 -11.64
CA PHE A 50 10.62 27.47 -11.29
C PHE A 50 11.66 27.41 -10.14
N CYS A 51 11.69 26.30 -9.38
CA CYS A 51 12.59 26.12 -8.25
C CYS A 51 13.04 24.65 -8.14
N ASP A 52 14.28 24.35 -8.50
CA ASP A 52 14.82 22.97 -8.58
C ASP A 52 14.90 22.28 -7.18
N THR A 53 15.07 23.07 -6.12
CA THR A 53 15.05 22.60 -4.72
C THR A 53 13.67 22.14 -4.23
N THR A 54 12.57 22.46 -4.94
CA THR A 54 11.23 22.00 -4.54
C THR A 54 11.03 20.51 -4.77
N GLN A 55 11.79 19.88 -5.67
CA GLN A 55 11.70 18.44 -5.93
C GLN A 55 12.22 17.58 -4.78
N SER A 56 13.36 17.95 -4.19
CA SER A 56 13.89 17.24 -3.03
C SER A 56 12.96 17.37 -1.83
N CYS A 57 12.31 18.53 -1.66
CA CYS A 57 11.25 18.73 -0.68
C CYS A 57 10.02 17.86 -0.96
N ALA A 58 9.56 17.76 -2.22
CA ALA A 58 8.41 16.93 -2.59
C ALA A 58 8.67 15.44 -2.35
N LEU A 59 9.86 14.97 -2.74
CA LEU A 59 10.27 13.58 -2.51
C LEU A 59 10.40 13.27 -1.02
N HIS A 60 10.95 14.21 -0.24
CA HIS A 60 11.02 14.07 1.20
C HIS A 60 9.62 14.03 1.84
N ALA A 61 8.69 14.91 1.43
CA ALA A 61 7.32 14.94 1.94
C ALA A 61 6.58 13.61 1.70
N VAL A 62 6.73 13.06 0.51
CA VAL A 62 6.14 11.77 0.13
C VAL A 62 6.68 10.60 0.97
N LEU A 63 7.97 10.64 1.35
CA LEU A 63 8.62 9.56 2.07
C LEU A 63 8.53 9.67 3.60
N LYS A 64 8.00 10.79 4.14
CA LYS A 64 7.89 10.99 5.60
C LYS A 64 6.93 9.99 6.27
N ASN A 65 5.78 9.72 5.66
CA ASN A 65 4.70 8.93 6.26
C ASN A 65 4.12 7.89 5.28
N PRO A 66 4.89 6.85 4.90
CA PRO A 66 4.39 5.79 4.05
C PRO A 66 3.33 4.96 4.81
N PRO A 67 2.19 4.58 4.17
CA PRO A 67 1.13 3.80 4.81
C PRO A 67 1.45 2.30 4.86
N ILE A 68 2.60 1.94 5.46
CA ILE A 68 3.14 0.56 5.49
C ILE A 68 2.22 -0.37 6.28
N ASN A 69 1.80 0.08 7.46
CA ASN A 69 1.01 -0.71 8.40
C ASN A 69 -0.50 -0.50 8.24
N SER A 70 -0.93 0.27 7.23
CA SER A 70 -2.35 0.48 6.97
C SER A 70 -2.98 -0.78 6.36
N LYS A 71 -4.08 -1.24 6.97
CA LYS A 71 -4.93 -2.31 6.40
C LYS A 71 -5.80 -1.79 5.24
N ASN A 72 -5.92 -0.48 5.09
CA ASN A 72 -6.74 0.14 4.06
C ASN A 72 -5.99 0.20 2.71
N GLN A 73 -6.35 -0.72 1.81
CA GLN A 73 -5.77 -0.80 0.46
C GLN A 73 -5.95 0.49 -0.34
N ASN A 74 -7.03 1.25 -0.10
CA ASN A 74 -7.23 2.54 -0.78
C ASN A 74 -6.16 3.56 -0.39
N VAL A 75 -5.71 3.57 0.87
CA VAL A 75 -4.66 4.49 1.33
C VAL A 75 -3.31 4.12 0.71
N LYS A 76 -3.01 2.82 0.62
CA LYS A 76 -1.80 2.32 -0.07
C LYS A 76 -1.82 2.66 -1.57
N ALA A 77 -2.97 2.49 -2.22
CA ALA A 77 -3.15 2.82 -3.63
C ALA A 77 -3.10 4.34 -3.90
N LEU A 78 -3.62 5.17 -3.00
CA LEU A 78 -3.56 6.63 -3.12
C LEU A 78 -2.13 7.16 -2.93
N ALA A 79 -1.34 6.56 -2.03
CA ALA A 79 0.06 6.95 -1.85
C ALA A 79 0.95 6.51 -3.03
N ALA A 80 0.86 5.23 -3.43
CA ALA A 80 1.83 4.60 -4.35
C ALA A 80 1.31 4.24 -5.75
N GLY A 81 -0.01 4.26 -5.96
CA GLY A 81 -0.62 3.87 -7.23
C GLY A 81 -0.30 4.84 -8.37
N GLY A 82 -0.72 4.50 -9.60
CA GLY A 82 -0.37 5.23 -10.81
C GLY A 82 -0.76 6.72 -10.87
N VAL A 83 -1.60 7.23 -9.96
CA VAL A 83 -1.97 8.65 -9.81
C VAL A 83 -1.59 9.21 -8.43
N GLY A 84 -0.94 8.40 -7.59
CA GLY A 84 -0.55 8.77 -6.24
C GLY A 84 0.59 9.78 -6.19
N SER A 85 0.68 10.52 -5.09
CA SER A 85 1.74 11.52 -4.86
C SER A 85 3.15 11.00 -5.17
N ILE A 86 3.47 9.74 -4.82
CA ILE A 86 4.78 9.13 -5.11
C ILE A 86 5.07 9.14 -6.61
N VAL A 87 4.15 8.60 -7.41
CA VAL A 87 4.33 8.49 -8.86
C VAL A 87 4.33 9.87 -9.51
N ARG A 88 3.51 10.80 -9.03
CA ARG A 88 3.47 12.18 -9.53
C ARG A 88 4.80 12.92 -9.29
N VAL A 89 5.40 12.80 -8.11
CA VAL A 89 6.73 13.37 -7.82
C VAL A 89 7.80 12.74 -8.72
N LEU A 90 7.80 11.41 -8.86
CA LEU A 90 8.78 10.70 -9.69
C LEU A 90 8.64 11.03 -11.18
N THR A 91 7.42 11.22 -11.69
CA THR A 91 7.15 11.56 -13.09
C THR A 91 7.44 13.03 -13.41
N ALA A 92 7.23 13.93 -12.43
CA ALA A 92 7.64 15.33 -12.55
C ALA A 92 9.17 15.48 -12.64
N ARG A 93 9.93 14.46 -12.23
CA ARG A 93 11.40 14.43 -12.37
C ARG A 93 11.76 14.32 -13.84
N LYS A 94 12.26 15.43 -14.41
CA LYS A 94 12.82 15.44 -15.76
C LYS A 94 14.06 14.54 -15.78
N THR A 95 13.99 13.41 -16.47
CA THR A 95 15.16 12.64 -16.88
C THR A 95 15.91 13.49 -17.90
N VAL A 96 17.01 14.10 -17.47
CA VAL A 96 18.06 14.59 -18.37
C VAL A 96 18.95 13.42 -18.71
#